data_AF-A0A4R6YPJ6-F1
#
_entry.id   AF-A0A4R6YPJ6-F1
#
_cell.length_a   1.000
_cell.length_b   1.000
_cell.length_c   1.000
_cell.angle_alpha   90.00
_cell.angle_beta   90.00
_cell.angle_gamma   90.00
#
_symmetry.space_group_name_H-M   'P 1'
#
loop_
_entity.id
_entity.type
_entity.pdbx_description
1 polymer ?
#
loop_
_entity_poly.entity_id
_entity_poly.type
_entity_poly.pdbx_seq_one_letter_code
_entity_poly.pdbx_strand_id
1 'polypeptide(L)'
;MREEMKPSIAGGTPFRGLCRGLLMLAAALLPAAGAMAAEAPSAAVERVREFVAGEFAGAEDLRASLALIVPATQRPRTASGEDPDALDGQVFSLVGDALVVVSRYELGVAESDGAVVVVPVDFSVVATTQGQGVGGRRFVRAASASERVRYRVLLRKGEWLVQDPPLPHVSAQALLQSYRKQVDYAKEKLLPLPQTSRAQRETFAAMEREMNALQVLAGETP
;
A
#
# COMPACT_ATOMS: atom_id res chain seq x y z
N MET A 1 -27.42 79.63 -9.18
CA MET A 1 -28.22 80.37 -8.18
C MET A 1 -28.17 79.55 -6.90
N ARG A 2 -27.37 80.01 -5.92
CA ARG A 2 -27.77 80.93 -4.83
C ARG A 2 -28.63 80.20 -3.80
N GLU A 3 -28.02 79.93 -2.65
CA GLU A 3 -28.26 80.64 -1.37
C GLU A 3 -29.48 80.03 -0.68
N GLU A 4 -29.25 79.25 0.37
CA GLU A 4 -29.28 79.65 1.79
C GLU A 4 -30.60 79.20 2.40
N MET A 5 -30.51 78.46 3.50
CA MET A 5 -31.29 78.73 4.72
C MET A 5 -30.94 77.71 5.81
N LYS A 6 -30.34 78.20 6.90
CA LYS A 6 -30.49 77.65 8.27
C LYS A 6 -31.84 78.13 8.83
N PRO A 7 -32.52 77.38 9.72
CA PRO A 7 -32.29 77.49 11.18
C PRO A 7 -32.32 76.11 11.90
N SER A 8 -31.50 75.86 12.91
CA SER A 8 -31.67 76.20 14.34
C SER A 8 -32.96 75.66 14.98
N ILE A 9 -32.88 74.53 15.69
CA ILE A 9 -33.65 74.27 16.93
C ILE A 9 -32.80 73.40 17.87
N ALA A 10 -32.60 73.91 19.08
CA ALA A 10 -32.07 73.22 20.25
C ALA A 10 -33.23 72.59 21.05
N GLY A 11 -32.95 71.47 21.72
CA GLY A 11 -33.86 70.74 22.60
C GLY A 11 -33.77 69.25 22.28
N GLY A 12 -33.29 68.36 23.13
CA GLY A 12 -33.42 68.31 24.57
C GLY A 12 -34.05 66.97 24.88
N THR A 13 -33.24 65.96 25.23
CA THR A 13 -33.55 64.79 26.08
C THR A 13 -32.41 63.76 25.98
N PRO A 14 -31.76 63.36 27.09
CA PRO A 14 -30.92 62.19 27.12
C PRO A 14 -31.76 60.97 27.52
N PHE A 15 -32.24 60.20 26.54
CA PHE A 15 -32.94 58.94 26.82
C PHE A 15 -32.09 57.74 26.40
N ARG A 16 -31.47 57.12 27.42
CA ARG A 16 -31.20 55.69 27.56
C ARG A 16 -30.67 54.95 26.31
N GLY A 17 -29.37 55.10 26.07
CA GLY A 17 -28.58 54.01 25.53
C GLY A 17 -28.19 53.06 26.66
N LEU A 18 -28.52 51.78 26.55
CA LEU A 18 -27.52 50.70 26.51
C LEU A 18 -28.22 49.34 26.36
N CYS A 19 -27.92 48.72 25.22
CA CYS A 19 -27.64 47.29 25.04
C CYS A 19 -28.65 46.29 25.63
N ARG A 20 -29.53 45.82 24.73
CA ARG A 20 -30.07 44.46 24.75
C ARG A 20 -28.91 43.47 24.99
N GLY A 21 -28.87 42.89 26.18
CA GLY A 21 -28.09 41.69 26.47
C GLY A 21 -28.70 40.52 25.70
N LEU A 22 -28.09 40.17 24.58
CA LEU A 22 -28.29 38.90 23.90
C LEU A 22 -26.98 38.11 24.00
N LEU A 23 -26.74 37.52 25.17
CA LEU A 23 -25.71 36.50 25.36
C LEU A 23 -26.47 35.18 25.58
N MET A 24 -27.12 34.72 24.51
CA MET A 24 -27.57 33.34 24.41
C MET A 24 -26.33 32.49 24.15
N LEU A 25 -26.07 31.61 25.12
CA LEU A 25 -25.21 30.43 25.07
C LEU A 25 -25.11 29.84 23.65
N ALA A 26 -23.95 29.97 23.03
CA ALA A 26 -23.54 29.14 21.90
C ALA A 26 -22.14 28.61 22.19
N ALA A 27 -22.04 27.78 23.23
CA ALA A 27 -20.88 26.94 23.50
C ALA A 27 -21.31 25.47 23.40
N ALA A 28 -21.78 25.08 22.23
CA ALA A 28 -21.86 23.70 21.81
C ALA A 28 -21.50 23.68 20.32
N LEU A 29 -20.61 22.76 19.94
CA LEU A 29 -20.01 22.57 18.61
C LEU A 29 -18.66 23.28 18.38
N LEU A 30 -17.66 22.96 19.21
CA LEU A 30 -16.33 22.72 18.65
C LEU A 30 -16.28 21.23 18.27
N PRO A 31 -16.18 20.88 16.97
CA PRO A 31 -15.95 19.50 16.59
C PRO A 31 -14.50 19.12 16.92
N ALA A 32 -14.33 18.11 17.78
CA ALA A 32 -13.48 16.92 17.61
C ALA A 32 -12.13 17.01 16.87
N ALA A 33 -11.43 18.14 16.85
CA ALA A 33 -10.12 18.26 16.20
C ALA A 33 -9.04 17.36 16.84
N GLY A 34 -9.21 17.01 18.12
CA GLY A 34 -8.30 16.10 18.84
C GLY A 34 -8.55 14.61 18.61
N ALA A 35 -9.77 14.21 18.23
CA ALA A 35 -10.10 12.79 17.99
C ALA A 35 -9.66 12.34 16.59
N MET A 36 -9.85 13.19 15.57
CA MET A 36 -9.42 12.87 14.21
C MET A 36 -7.89 12.76 14.05
N ALA A 37 -7.11 13.50 14.85
CA ALA A 37 -5.64 13.48 14.77
C ALA A 37 -5.03 12.20 15.38
N ALA A 38 -5.70 11.56 16.34
CA ALA A 38 -5.23 10.32 16.97
C ALA A 38 -5.71 9.06 16.23
N GLU A 39 -6.87 9.10 15.57
CA GLU A 39 -7.38 7.99 14.76
C GLU A 39 -6.63 7.84 13.41
N ALA A 40 -6.19 8.96 12.81
CA ALA A 40 -5.53 8.96 11.50
C ALA A 40 -4.28 8.04 11.42
N PRO A 41 -3.33 8.06 12.39
CA PRO A 41 -2.19 7.14 12.39
C PRO A 41 -2.61 5.66 12.54
N SER A 42 -3.59 5.35 13.37
CA SER A 42 -4.05 3.97 13.58
C SER A 42 -4.67 3.35 12.32
N ALA A 43 -5.53 4.11 11.61
CA ALA A 43 -6.15 3.63 10.38
C ALA A 43 -5.13 3.42 9.25
N ALA A 44 -4.12 4.30 9.15
CA ALA A 44 -3.03 4.13 8.20
C ALA A 44 -2.16 2.90 8.50
N VAL A 45 -1.87 2.63 9.78
CA VAL A 45 -1.13 1.44 10.20
C VAL A 45 -1.90 0.17 9.89
N GLU A 46 -3.21 0.13 10.18
CA GLU A 46 -4.04 -1.02 9.84
C GLU A 46 -4.14 -1.25 8.32
N ARG A 47 -4.14 -0.17 7.53
CA ARG A 47 -4.07 -0.29 6.07
C ARG A 47 -2.76 -0.91 5.58
N VAL A 48 -1.61 -0.54 6.17
CA VAL A 48 -0.33 -1.20 5.85
C VAL A 48 -0.32 -2.64 6.34
N ARG A 49 -0.90 -2.93 7.51
CA ARG A 49 -1.03 -4.29 8.02
C ARG A 49 -1.82 -5.17 7.05
N GLU A 50 -2.97 -4.69 6.58
CA GLU A 50 -3.81 -5.35 5.59
C GLU A 50 -3.04 -5.59 4.29
N PHE A 51 -2.36 -4.54 3.79
CA PHE A 51 -1.56 -4.61 2.58
C PHE A 51 -0.45 -5.69 2.68
N VAL A 52 0.39 -5.60 3.71
CA VAL A 52 1.53 -6.52 3.89
C VAL A 52 1.05 -7.94 4.17
N ALA A 53 -0.01 -8.11 4.96
CA ALA A 53 -0.58 -9.43 5.23
C ALA A 53 -1.12 -10.09 3.95
N GLY A 54 -1.80 -9.32 3.10
CA GLY A 54 -2.31 -9.81 1.82
C GLY A 54 -1.19 -10.23 0.86
N GLU A 55 -0.13 -9.42 0.72
CA GLU A 55 1.02 -9.80 -0.10
C GLU A 55 1.75 -11.02 0.42
N PHE A 56 1.96 -11.08 1.73
CA PHE A 56 2.59 -12.22 2.39
C PHE A 56 1.81 -13.52 2.13
N ALA A 57 0.47 -13.43 2.12
CA ALA A 57 -0.43 -14.53 1.79
C ALA A 57 -0.55 -14.83 0.28
N GLY A 58 0.05 -14.00 -0.58
CA GLY A 58 0.02 -14.17 -2.04
C GLY A 58 -1.29 -13.70 -2.69
N ALA A 59 -1.98 -12.70 -2.13
CA ALA A 59 -3.16 -12.10 -2.74
C ALA A 59 -2.77 -11.23 -3.95
N GLU A 60 -2.95 -11.76 -5.16
CA GLU A 60 -2.52 -11.14 -6.42
C GLU A 60 -3.24 -9.82 -6.74
N ASP A 61 -4.50 -9.67 -6.33
CA ASP A 61 -5.38 -8.54 -6.64
C ASP A 61 -5.31 -7.38 -5.63
N LEU A 62 -4.69 -7.61 -4.47
CA LEU A 62 -4.65 -6.66 -3.36
C LEU A 62 -4.12 -5.28 -3.78
N ARG A 63 -3.05 -5.26 -4.59
CA ARG A 63 -2.41 -4.03 -5.06
C ARG A 63 -3.36 -3.15 -5.87
N ALA A 64 -4.26 -3.74 -6.67
CA ALA A 64 -5.22 -2.98 -7.46
C ALA A 64 -6.25 -2.24 -6.58
N SER A 65 -6.49 -2.73 -5.37
CA SER A 65 -7.49 -2.16 -4.44
C SER A 65 -6.88 -1.23 -3.39
N LEU A 66 -5.65 -1.48 -2.95
CA LEU A 66 -5.06 -0.80 -1.79
C LEU A 66 -3.87 0.11 -2.16
N ALA A 67 -3.29 -0.03 -3.35
CA ALA A 67 -2.15 0.77 -3.76
C ALA A 67 -2.59 2.03 -4.53
N LEU A 68 -1.88 3.13 -4.27
CA LEU A 68 -1.92 4.33 -5.07
C LEU A 68 -0.58 4.47 -5.79
N ILE A 69 -0.59 4.34 -7.11
CA ILE A 69 0.58 4.65 -7.94
C ILE A 69 0.53 6.11 -8.34
N VAL A 70 1.58 6.85 -7.97
CA VAL A 70 1.71 8.26 -8.34
C VAL A 70 2.56 8.32 -9.61
N PRO A 71 2.03 8.87 -10.73
CA PRO A 71 2.79 9.01 -11.96
C PRO A 71 4.12 9.71 -11.70
N ALA A 72 5.20 9.27 -12.35
CA ALA A 72 6.55 9.81 -12.17
C ALA A 72 6.61 11.34 -12.31
N THR A 73 5.73 11.94 -13.13
CA THR A 73 5.60 13.39 -13.35
C THR A 73 5.05 14.16 -12.15
N GLN A 74 4.41 13.48 -11.20
CA GLN A 74 3.81 14.04 -9.98
C GLN A 74 4.60 13.69 -8.71
N ARG A 75 5.70 12.94 -8.84
CA ARG A 75 6.56 12.58 -7.71
C ARG A 75 7.42 13.78 -7.29
N PRO A 76 7.46 14.15 -6.00
CA PRO A 76 8.49 15.05 -5.50
C PRO A 76 9.85 14.40 -5.81
N ARG A 77 10.74 15.10 -6.53
CA ARG A 77 12.11 14.60 -6.78
C ARG A 77 12.81 14.38 -5.43
N THR A 78 12.91 13.15 -4.96
CA THR A 78 13.78 12.81 -3.83
C THR A 78 15.24 12.85 -4.30
N ALA A 79 16.15 13.21 -3.39
CA ALA A 79 17.55 13.49 -3.69
C ALA A 79 18.38 12.27 -4.18
N SER A 80 17.81 11.07 -4.24
CA SER A 80 18.55 9.82 -4.49
C SER A 80 18.44 9.26 -5.91
N GLY A 81 17.60 9.82 -6.80
CA GLY A 81 17.67 9.56 -8.25
C GLY A 81 17.44 8.12 -8.76
N GLU A 82 17.28 7.13 -7.90
CA GLU A 82 17.00 5.73 -8.28
C GLU A 82 15.52 5.41 -8.06
N ASP A 83 14.84 5.04 -9.15
CA ASP A 83 13.43 4.67 -9.19
C ASP A 83 13.36 3.17 -9.51
N PRO A 84 13.26 2.27 -8.51
CA PRO A 84 13.13 0.84 -8.76
C PRO A 84 11.70 0.55 -9.22
N ASP A 85 11.56 0.23 -10.52
CA ASP A 85 10.45 -0.46 -11.19
C ASP A 85 9.08 -0.37 -10.47
N ALA A 86 8.38 0.74 -10.68
CA ALA A 86 7.00 0.91 -10.24
C ALA A 86 6.08 -0.05 -11.02
N LEU A 87 5.62 -1.11 -10.36
CA LEU A 87 4.52 -1.95 -10.85
C LEU A 87 3.22 -1.15 -10.72
N ASP A 88 2.72 -0.64 -11.86
CA ASP A 88 1.52 0.19 -11.98
C ASP A 88 0.24 -0.51 -11.47
N GLY A 89 -0.12 -0.46 -10.17
CA GLY A 89 -1.48 -0.73 -9.67
C GLY A 89 -2.09 -2.06 -10.16
N GLN A 90 -1.22 -2.99 -10.53
CA GLN A 90 -1.53 -4.15 -11.34
C GLN A 90 -1.71 -5.35 -10.43
N VAL A 91 -2.60 -6.24 -10.83
CA VAL A 91 -2.64 -7.60 -10.32
C VAL A 91 -1.27 -8.21 -10.60
N PHE A 92 -0.52 -8.57 -9.57
CA PHE A 92 0.78 -9.21 -9.78
C PHE A 92 0.59 -10.72 -9.91
N SER A 93 1.35 -11.37 -10.77
CA SER A 93 1.35 -12.82 -10.91
C SER A 93 2.41 -13.45 -10.02
N LEU A 94 1.98 -14.34 -9.12
CA LEU A 94 2.87 -15.15 -8.29
C LEU A 94 3.84 -15.98 -9.10
N VAL A 95 3.53 -16.26 -10.36
CA VAL A 95 4.26 -17.16 -11.25
C VAL A 95 5.10 -16.38 -12.27
N GLY A 96 4.61 -15.24 -12.72
CA GLY A 96 5.23 -14.45 -13.79
C GLY A 96 6.16 -13.34 -13.30
N ASP A 97 5.80 -12.71 -12.19
CA ASP A 97 6.39 -11.42 -11.83
C ASP A 97 7.60 -11.55 -10.90
N ALA A 98 8.35 -10.45 -10.85
CA ALA A 98 9.43 -10.28 -9.91
C ALA A 98 8.87 -10.07 -8.49
N LEU A 99 9.43 -10.77 -7.52
CA LEU A 99 9.02 -10.70 -6.12
C LEU A 99 10.19 -10.99 -5.18
N VAL A 100 9.98 -10.62 -3.92
CA VAL A 100 10.85 -10.95 -2.80
C VAL A 100 10.20 -12.07 -2.00
N VAL A 101 10.91 -13.17 -1.81
CA VAL A 101 10.45 -14.30 -1.00
C VAL A 101 10.86 -14.06 0.44
N VAL A 102 9.88 -14.07 1.35
CA VAL A 102 10.10 -13.82 2.78
C VAL A 102 9.58 -14.98 3.64
N SER A 103 10.10 -15.09 4.86
CA SER A 103 9.63 -16.08 5.85
C SER A 103 8.73 -15.46 6.92
N ARG A 104 8.92 -14.18 7.22
CA ARG A 104 8.13 -13.41 8.19
C ARG A 104 8.32 -11.91 7.97
N TYR A 105 7.45 -11.13 8.59
CA TYR A 105 7.55 -9.68 8.64
C TYR A 105 7.11 -9.15 10.02
N GLU A 106 7.57 -7.95 10.35
CA GLU A 106 7.18 -7.23 11.56
C GLU A 106 6.93 -5.75 11.22
N LEU A 107 5.81 -5.19 11.69
CA LEU A 107 5.53 -3.76 11.55
C LEU A 107 6.25 -3.01 12.68
N GLY A 108 7.02 -1.99 12.30
CA GLY A 108 7.63 -1.07 13.26
C GLY A 108 6.69 0.07 13.68
N VAL A 109 7.25 0.99 14.46
CA VAL A 109 6.53 2.17 14.93
C VAL A 109 6.31 3.13 13.77
N ALA A 110 5.05 3.51 13.54
CA ALA A 110 4.70 4.45 12.49
C ALA A 110 5.14 5.87 12.84
N GLU A 111 5.60 6.58 11.82
CA GLU A 111 5.98 7.99 11.87
C GLU A 111 4.93 8.78 11.08
N SER A 112 4.44 9.88 11.65
CA SER A 112 3.44 10.73 10.99
C SER A 112 4.05 12.08 10.67
N ASP A 113 3.95 12.49 9.40
CA ASP A 113 4.31 13.83 8.93
C ASP A 113 3.10 14.45 8.24
N GLY A 114 2.26 15.13 9.03
CA GLY A 114 1.03 15.77 8.55
C GLY A 114 0.05 14.76 7.95
N ALA A 115 -0.16 14.84 6.63
CA ALA A 115 -1.12 14.01 5.90
C ALA A 115 -0.54 12.67 5.41
N VAL A 116 0.74 12.40 5.69
CA VAL A 116 1.44 11.17 5.29
C VAL A 116 1.82 10.39 6.54
N VAL A 117 1.53 9.09 6.53
CA VAL A 117 2.00 8.16 7.55
C VAL A 117 3.02 7.23 6.92
N VAL A 118 4.16 7.06 7.57
CA VAL A 118 5.22 6.14 7.16
C VAL A 118 5.27 4.99 8.15
N VAL A 119 5.09 3.77 7.65
CA VAL A 119 5.13 2.55 8.46
C VAL A 119 6.34 1.73 8.03
N PRO A 120 7.40 1.64 8.86
CA PRO A 120 8.52 0.74 8.58
C PRO A 120 8.08 -0.71 8.76
N VAL A 121 8.55 -1.60 7.89
CA VAL A 121 8.29 -3.04 7.94
C VAL A 121 9.60 -3.78 7.75
N ASP A 122 9.91 -4.67 8.69
CA ASP A 122 11.12 -5.47 8.70
C ASP A 122 10.79 -6.88 8.20
N PHE A 123 11.37 -7.27 7.06
CA PHE A 123 11.19 -8.57 6.45
C PHE A 123 12.39 -9.47 6.71
N SER A 124 12.13 -10.76 6.97
CA SER A 124 13.15 -11.81 6.91
C SER A 124 13.14 -12.42 5.51
N VAL A 125 14.19 -12.16 4.73
CA VAL A 125 14.25 -12.50 3.30
C VAL A 125 14.91 -13.87 3.10
N VAL A 126 14.28 -14.70 2.28
CA VAL A 126 14.74 -16.04 1.91
C VAL A 126 15.43 -16.00 0.55
N ALA A 127 14.77 -15.38 -0.44
CA ALA A 127 15.22 -15.35 -1.82
C ALA A 127 14.67 -14.12 -2.55
N THR A 128 15.31 -13.78 -3.66
CA THR A 128 14.79 -12.84 -4.65
C THR A 128 14.66 -13.55 -6.00
N THR A 129 13.73 -13.09 -6.83
CA THR A 129 13.58 -13.62 -8.19
C THR A 129 14.49 -12.88 -9.17
N GLN A 130 15.12 -13.63 -10.08
CA GLN A 130 15.78 -13.10 -11.26
C GLN A 130 15.13 -13.65 -12.53
N GLY A 131 15.03 -12.82 -13.56
CA GLY A 131 14.26 -13.15 -14.77
C GLY A 131 12.75 -13.06 -14.53
N GLN A 132 11.97 -13.18 -15.61
CA GLN A 132 10.52 -13.10 -15.58
C GLN A 132 9.90 -14.28 -16.33
N GLY A 133 8.67 -14.63 -15.97
CA GLY A 133 7.91 -15.70 -16.60
C GLY A 133 8.34 -17.13 -16.24
N VAL A 134 7.44 -18.07 -16.50
CA VAL A 134 7.66 -19.51 -16.21
C VAL A 134 8.82 -20.06 -17.04
N GLY A 135 9.80 -20.67 -16.38
CA GLY A 135 10.99 -21.23 -17.01
C GLY A 135 12.09 -20.22 -17.33
N GLY A 136 11.80 -18.92 -17.27
CA GLY A 136 12.78 -17.85 -17.26
C GLY A 136 13.15 -17.39 -15.84
N ARG A 137 12.25 -17.59 -14.88
CA ARG A 137 12.41 -17.17 -13.49
C ARG A 137 13.34 -18.10 -12.71
N ARG A 138 14.18 -17.51 -11.87
CA ARG A 138 15.07 -18.24 -10.94
C ARG A 138 14.97 -17.62 -9.56
N PHE A 139 14.83 -18.48 -8.55
CA PHE A 139 14.98 -18.08 -7.16
C PHE A 139 16.47 -18.06 -6.81
N VAL A 140 16.96 -16.89 -6.40
CA VAL A 140 18.34 -16.70 -5.96
C VAL A 140 18.30 -16.39 -4.48
N ARG A 141 19.17 -17.05 -3.71
CA ARG A 141 19.31 -16.75 -2.28
C ARG A 141 19.62 -15.27 -2.10
N ALA A 142 18.89 -14.61 -1.20
CA ALA A 142 19.09 -13.21 -0.93
C ALA A 142 20.48 -12.96 -0.32
N ALA A 143 21.13 -11.86 -0.72
CA ALA A 143 22.43 -11.47 -0.18
C ALA A 143 22.34 -11.03 1.29
N SER A 144 21.19 -10.47 1.68
CA SER A 144 20.86 -10.13 3.06
C SER A 144 19.71 -10.99 3.55
N ALA A 145 19.79 -11.46 4.80
CA ALA A 145 18.71 -12.21 5.44
C ALA A 145 17.57 -11.31 5.93
N SER A 146 17.75 -9.98 5.90
CA SER A 146 16.74 -9.01 6.33
C SER A 146 16.71 -7.77 5.43
N GLU A 147 15.52 -7.23 5.26
CA GLU A 147 15.26 -5.99 4.52
C GLU A 147 14.29 -5.13 5.32
N ARG A 148 14.55 -3.82 5.39
CA ARG A 148 13.61 -2.84 5.98
C ARG A 148 13.01 -1.97 4.90
N VAL A 149 11.70 -2.02 4.78
CA VAL A 149 10.91 -1.25 3.81
C VAL A 149 10.12 -0.17 4.54
N ARG A 150 10.00 1.03 3.96
CA ARG A 150 9.16 2.11 4.49
C ARG A 150 7.93 2.31 3.63
N TYR A 151 6.79 1.79 4.10
CA TYR A 151 5.51 1.98 3.42
C TYR A 151 4.96 3.37 3.70
N ARG A 152 4.67 4.13 2.65
CA ARG A 152 4.03 5.44 2.74
C ARG A 152 2.53 5.28 2.54
N VAL A 153 1.73 5.90 3.39
CA VAL A 153 0.27 5.85 3.33
C VAL A 153 -0.29 7.25 3.22
N LEU A 154 -1.21 7.44 2.28
CA LEU A 154 -1.85 8.72 2.01
C LEU A 154 -3.36 8.62 2.19
N LEU A 155 -3.96 9.62 2.82
CA LEU A 155 -5.41 9.75 2.87
C LEU A 155 -5.91 10.45 1.59
N ARG A 156 -6.63 9.72 0.74
CA ARG A 156 -7.21 10.25 -0.50
C ARG A 156 -8.69 9.93 -0.55
N LYS A 157 -9.53 10.97 -0.71
CA LYS A 157 -11.00 10.84 -0.79
C LYS A 157 -11.64 10.05 0.37
N GLY A 158 -11.04 10.11 1.56
CA GLY A 158 -11.52 9.41 2.76
C GLY A 158 -10.96 7.99 2.93
N GLU A 159 -10.08 7.54 2.04
CA GLU A 159 -9.46 6.21 2.10
C GLU A 159 -7.95 6.31 2.27
N TRP A 160 -7.39 5.47 3.14
CA TRP A 160 -5.95 5.30 3.25
C TRP A 160 -5.45 4.36 2.15
N LEU A 161 -4.47 4.80 1.38
CA LEU A 161 -3.88 4.04 0.28
C LEU A 161 -2.37 3.96 0.44
N VAL A 162 -1.80 2.79 0.13
CA VAL A 162 -0.36 2.56 0.14
C VAL A 162 0.24 3.17 -1.12
N GLN A 163 1.09 4.17 -0.94
CA GLN A 163 1.71 4.88 -2.05
C GLN A 163 2.92 4.12 -2.60
N ASP A 164 2.95 3.90 -3.92
CA ASP A 164 4.09 3.35 -4.67
C ASP A 164 4.77 2.17 -3.94
N PRO A 165 4.04 1.07 -3.63
CA PRO A 165 4.60 -0.06 -2.91
C PRO A 165 5.78 -0.69 -3.69
N PRO A 166 6.78 -1.26 -2.99
CA PRO A 166 7.94 -1.91 -3.63
C PRO A 166 7.54 -3.21 -4.33
N LEU A 167 8.49 -4.03 -4.77
CA LEU A 167 8.20 -5.40 -5.23
C LEU A 167 7.40 -6.21 -4.19
N PRO A 168 6.52 -7.14 -4.60
CA PRO A 168 5.73 -7.95 -3.66
C PRO A 168 6.61 -8.78 -2.72
N HIS A 169 6.33 -8.70 -1.42
CA HIS A 169 6.98 -9.55 -0.41
C HIS A 169 6.08 -10.74 -0.06
N VAL A 170 6.29 -11.85 -0.75
CA VAL A 170 5.42 -13.03 -0.66
C VAL A 170 6.07 -14.11 0.19
N SER A 171 5.28 -14.80 1.02
CA SER A 171 5.80 -15.93 1.78
C SER A 171 6.22 -17.10 0.89
N ALA A 172 7.30 -17.78 1.28
CA ALA A 172 7.69 -19.04 0.62
C ALA A 172 6.53 -20.04 0.59
N GLN A 173 5.77 -20.12 1.69
CA GLN A 173 4.61 -20.99 1.81
C GLN A 173 3.52 -20.67 0.78
N ALA A 174 3.13 -19.41 0.60
CA ALA A 174 2.10 -19.02 -0.36
C ALA A 174 2.53 -19.37 -1.80
N LEU A 175 3.79 -19.13 -2.15
CA LEU A 175 4.35 -19.49 -3.45
C LEU A 175 4.33 -21.01 -3.67
N LEU A 176 4.80 -21.79 -2.70
CA LEU A 176 4.81 -23.25 -2.78
C LEU A 176 3.40 -23.83 -2.93
N GLN A 177 2.43 -23.29 -2.21
CA GLN A 177 1.02 -23.68 -2.35
C GLN A 177 0.47 -23.36 -3.75
N SER A 178 0.78 -22.18 -4.29
CA SER A 178 0.36 -21.79 -5.64
C SER A 178 0.96 -22.70 -6.71
N TYR A 179 2.27 -22.97 -6.63
CA TYR A 179 2.95 -23.88 -7.55
C TYR A 179 2.39 -25.31 -7.47
N ARG A 180 2.24 -25.85 -6.25
CA ARG A 180 1.72 -27.20 -6.04
C ARG A 180 0.34 -27.36 -6.67
N LYS A 181 -0.57 -26.42 -6.43
CA LYS A 181 -1.91 -26.42 -7.04
C LYS A 181 -1.86 -26.46 -8.58
N GLN A 182 -0.95 -25.70 -9.20
CA GLN A 182 -0.83 -25.65 -10.66
C GLN A 182 -0.19 -26.92 -11.23
N VAL A 183 0.87 -27.43 -10.60
CA VAL A 183 1.56 -28.66 -11.00
C VAL A 183 0.64 -29.88 -10.85
N ASP A 184 -0.09 -29.98 -9.73
CA ASP A 184 -1.02 -31.08 -9.48
C ASP A 184 -2.16 -31.06 -10.49
N TYR A 185 -2.77 -29.89 -10.72
CA TYR A 185 -3.80 -29.73 -11.75
C TYR A 185 -3.27 -30.14 -13.13
N ALA A 186 -2.05 -29.73 -13.48
CA ALA A 186 -1.45 -30.09 -14.75
C ALA A 186 -1.22 -31.60 -14.88
N LYS A 187 -0.68 -32.24 -13.84
CA LYS A 187 -0.43 -33.69 -13.80
C LYS A 187 -1.72 -34.51 -13.92
N GLU A 188 -2.78 -34.08 -13.26
CA GLU A 188 -4.05 -34.81 -13.25
C GLU A 188 -4.92 -34.55 -14.49
N LYS A 189 -4.95 -33.31 -14.98
CA LYS A 189 -5.96 -32.86 -15.96
C LYS A 189 -5.40 -32.54 -17.33
N LEU A 190 -4.15 -32.09 -17.42
CA LEU A 190 -3.58 -31.60 -18.67
C LEU A 190 -2.60 -32.59 -19.31
N LEU A 191 -1.57 -33.01 -18.58
CA LEU A 191 -0.50 -33.89 -19.10
C LEU A 191 -0.98 -35.24 -19.67
N PRO A 192 -2.05 -35.88 -19.15
CA PRO A 192 -2.57 -37.12 -19.73
C PRO A 192 -3.23 -36.94 -21.10
N LEU A 193 -3.63 -35.71 -21.45
CA LEU A 193 -4.34 -35.46 -22.71
C LEU A 193 -3.37 -35.58 -23.90
N PRO A 194 -3.75 -36.29 -24.98
CA PRO A 194 -2.89 -36.50 -26.14
C PRO A 194 -2.56 -35.19 -26.89
N GLN A 195 -3.43 -34.18 -26.78
CA GLN A 195 -3.25 -32.85 -27.39
C GLN A 195 -2.30 -31.93 -26.62
N THR A 196 -1.79 -32.34 -25.46
CA THR A 196 -0.92 -31.49 -24.64
C THR A 196 0.43 -31.30 -25.32
N SER A 197 0.70 -30.06 -25.71
CA SER A 197 1.85 -29.71 -26.52
C SER A 197 3.15 -29.89 -25.75
N ARG A 198 4.25 -30.06 -26.48
CA ARG A 198 5.59 -30.13 -25.89
C ARG A 198 5.90 -28.88 -25.05
N ALA A 199 5.54 -27.69 -25.55
CA ALA A 199 5.74 -26.44 -24.82
C ALA A 199 5.01 -26.43 -23.47
N GLN A 200 3.76 -26.89 -23.41
CA GLN A 200 3.01 -26.99 -22.16
C GLN A 200 3.69 -27.94 -21.17
N ARG A 201 4.19 -29.10 -21.63
CA ARG A 201 4.93 -30.04 -20.78
C ARG A 201 6.20 -29.41 -20.22
N GLU A 202 6.93 -28.67 -21.04
CA GLU A 202 8.16 -27.96 -20.64
C GLU A 202 7.86 -26.85 -19.61
N THR A 203 6.74 -26.13 -19.76
CA THR A 203 6.25 -25.14 -18.79
C THR A 203 5.99 -25.77 -17.43
N PHE A 204 5.27 -26.90 -17.35
CA PHE A 204 5.00 -27.56 -16.06
C PHE A 204 6.25 -28.16 -15.43
N ALA A 205 7.15 -28.72 -16.23
CA ALA A 205 8.45 -29.17 -15.75
C ALA A 205 9.31 -28.02 -15.21
N ALA A 206 9.20 -26.82 -15.80
CA ALA A 206 9.86 -25.63 -15.29
C ALA A 206 9.28 -25.18 -13.95
N MET A 207 7.95 -25.13 -13.81
CA MET A 207 7.27 -24.82 -12.55
C MET A 207 7.69 -25.78 -11.42
N GLU A 208 7.78 -27.09 -11.71
CA GLU A 208 8.22 -28.10 -10.74
C GLU A 208 9.68 -27.87 -10.31
N ARG A 209 10.58 -27.53 -11.24
CA ARG A 209 11.96 -27.17 -10.90
C ARG A 209 12.04 -25.92 -10.03
N GLU A 210 11.25 -24.90 -10.34
CA GLU A 210 11.17 -23.65 -9.58
C GLU A 210 10.64 -23.91 -8.16
N MET A 211 9.59 -24.72 -8.02
CA MET A 211 9.03 -25.16 -6.74
C MET A 211 10.07 -25.89 -5.89
N ASN A 212 10.78 -26.88 -6.47
CA ASN A 212 11.80 -27.64 -5.74
C ASN A 212 12.97 -26.74 -5.29
N ALA A 213 13.40 -25.80 -6.14
CA ALA A 213 14.44 -24.83 -5.77
C ALA A 213 13.98 -23.95 -4.59
N LEU A 214 12.72 -23.52 -4.60
CA LEU A 214 12.14 -22.74 -3.51
C LEU A 214 12.05 -23.54 -2.20
N GLN A 215 11.66 -24.82 -2.23
CA GLN A 215 11.63 -25.68 -1.04
C GLN A 215 13.02 -25.75 -0.37
N VAL A 216 14.07 -26.01 -1.18
CA VAL A 216 15.45 -26.06 -0.69
C VAL A 216 15.88 -24.73 -0.06
N LEU A 217 15.52 -23.61 -0.67
CA LEU A 217 15.85 -22.27 -0.15
C LEU A 217 15.09 -21.95 1.15
N ALA A 218 13.83 -22.40 1.25
CA ALA A 218 13.00 -22.23 2.44
C ALA A 218 13.39 -23.17 3.59
N GLY A 219 14.29 -24.13 3.36
CA GLY A 219 14.67 -25.15 4.35
C GLY A 219 13.61 -26.23 4.52
N GLU A 220 12.64 -26.33 3.60
CA GLU A 220 11.71 -27.46 3.54
C GLU A 220 12.41 -28.63 2.85
N THR A 221 12.35 -29.82 3.46
CA THR A 221 12.86 -31.03 2.82
C THR A 221 11.93 -31.37 1.64
N PRO A 222 12.45 -31.62 0.43
CA PRO A 222 11.63 -31.84 -0.77
C PRO A 222 10.74 -33.08 -0.68
#